data_AF-A0AAN7E7E5-F1
#
_entry.id   AF-A0AAN7E7E5-F1
#
_cell.length_a   1.000
_cell.length_b   1.000
_cell.length_c   1.000
_cell.angle_alpha   90.00
_cell.angle_beta   90.00
_cell.angle_gamma   90.00
#
_symmetry.space_group_name_H-M   'P 1'
#
loop_
_entity.id
_entity.type
_entity.pdbx_description
1 polymer ?
#
loop_
_entity_poly.entity_id
_entity_poly.type
_entity_poly.pdbx_seq_one_letter_code
_entity_poly.pdbx_strand_id
1 'polypeptide(L)'
;MHWQKYYVDEKSKKNCFVLFAKKLSISWIDNDQYWRWIEENDTSGEVIEMAELLGVCWLNIEGKIRTIDLSPGTEYEVVFVVKMNGYQKTWKNSVTLMIILPSSKSLTRSENLSGKPVGIWIDVKVGEFRMTPENVGEITFKMGEYSSEWKGGLVLKCAIIRPKKDQPHGC
;
A
#
# COMPACT_ATOMS: atom_id res chain seq x y z
N MET A 1 -3.41 2.96 -20.41
CA MET A 1 -2.68 2.93 -19.12
C MET A 1 -3.16 1.72 -18.32
N HIS A 2 -2.25 0.93 -17.76
CA HIS A 2 -2.62 -0.20 -16.91
C HIS A 2 -2.47 0.24 -15.45
N TRP A 3 -3.58 0.34 -14.71
CA TRP A 3 -3.54 0.75 -13.30
C TRP A 3 -3.03 -0.35 -12.36
N GLN A 4 -2.69 -1.51 -12.92
CA GLN A 4 -2.05 -2.61 -12.21
C GLN A 4 -0.96 -3.25 -13.08
N LYS A 5 0.07 -3.81 -12.45
CA LYS A 5 1.12 -4.61 -13.09
C LYS A 5 1.18 -5.98 -12.44
N TYR A 6 1.29 -7.01 -13.28
CA TYR A 6 1.54 -8.38 -12.86
C TYR A 6 2.97 -8.76 -13.21
N TYR A 7 3.62 -9.51 -12.33
CA TYR A 7 4.89 -10.17 -12.62
C TYR A 7 5.03 -11.43 -11.77
N VAL A 8 5.98 -12.29 -12.12
CA VAL A 8 6.32 -13.47 -11.33
C VAL A 8 7.63 -13.19 -10.61
N ASP A 9 7.65 -13.41 -9.29
CA ASP A 9 8.90 -13.33 -8.54
C ASP A 9 9.88 -14.39 -9.03
N GLU A 10 11.09 -13.96 -9.40
CA GLU A 10 12.05 -14.84 -10.08
C GLU A 10 12.52 -16.01 -9.22
N LYS A 11 12.61 -15.81 -7.90
CA LYS A 11 13.13 -16.80 -6.96
C LYS A 11 12.06 -17.81 -6.55
N SER A 12 10.90 -17.32 -6.12
CA SER A 12 9.81 -18.15 -5.60
C SER A 12 8.89 -18.70 -6.70
N LYS A 13 8.96 -18.14 -7.92
CA LYS A 13 8.07 -18.44 -9.06
C LYS A 13 6.59 -18.21 -8.73
N LYS A 14 6.31 -17.28 -7.82
CA LYS A 14 4.95 -16.94 -7.37
C LYS A 14 4.50 -15.62 -7.95
N ASN A 15 3.18 -15.47 -8.07
CA ASN A 15 2.55 -14.29 -8.62
C ASN A 15 2.73 -13.08 -7.71
N CYS A 16 3.03 -11.93 -8.31
CA CYS A 16 3.12 -10.62 -7.66
C CYS A 16 2.25 -9.61 -8.38
N PHE A 17 1.73 -8.65 -7.62
CA PHE A 17 0.89 -7.58 -8.15
C PHE A 17 1.34 -6.22 -7.64
N VAL A 18 1.37 -5.24 -8.53
CA VAL A 18 1.48 -3.83 -8.20
C VAL A 18 0.15 -3.18 -8.54
N LEU A 19 -0.50 -2.56 -7.56
CA LEU A 19 -1.68 -1.73 -7.76
C LEU A 19 -1.24 -0.27 -7.66
N PHE A 20 -1.18 0.44 -8.78
CA PHE A 20 -0.79 1.85 -8.78
C PHE A 20 -1.81 2.72 -8.06
N ALA A 21 -1.43 3.92 -7.63
CA ALA A 21 -2.31 4.81 -6.87
C ALA A 21 -3.70 5.00 -7.52
N LYS A 22 -3.78 5.06 -8.86
CA LYS A 22 -5.04 5.13 -9.62
C LYS A 22 -5.98 3.93 -9.46
N LYS A 23 -5.46 2.77 -9.07
CA LYS A 23 -6.26 1.55 -8.83
C LYS A 23 -6.81 1.49 -7.40
N LEU A 24 -6.29 2.31 -6.50
CA LEU A 24 -6.67 2.33 -5.10
C LEU A 24 -7.87 3.26 -4.89
N SER A 25 -8.70 2.93 -3.93
CA SER A 25 -9.77 3.82 -3.45
C SER A 25 -9.18 4.76 -2.41
N ILE A 26 -9.10 6.05 -2.75
CA ILE A 26 -8.50 7.08 -1.89
C ILE A 26 -9.58 8.12 -1.60
N SER A 27 -9.90 8.32 -0.32
CA SER A 27 -10.89 9.32 0.07
C SER A 27 -10.43 10.73 -0.31
N TRP A 28 -11.33 11.49 -0.92
CA TRP A 28 -11.14 12.87 -1.35
C TRP A 28 -10.17 13.09 -2.52
N ILE A 29 -9.76 12.03 -3.22
CA ILE A 29 -8.74 12.09 -4.29
C ILE A 29 -9.11 13.01 -5.47
N ASP A 30 -10.39 13.22 -5.71
CA ASP A 30 -10.89 14.10 -6.78
C ASP A 30 -10.90 15.59 -6.40
N ASN A 31 -10.54 15.92 -5.15
CA ASN A 31 -10.44 17.30 -4.68
C ASN A 31 -8.99 17.76 -4.67
N ASP A 32 -8.67 18.68 -5.58
CA ASP A 32 -7.34 19.24 -5.79
C ASP A 32 -6.80 20.07 -4.62
N GLN A 33 -7.64 20.46 -3.67
CA GLN A 33 -7.23 21.10 -2.42
C GLN A 33 -6.64 20.10 -1.42
N TYR A 34 -6.95 18.81 -1.57
CA TYR A 34 -6.56 17.75 -0.65
C TYR A 34 -5.52 16.82 -1.24
N TRP A 35 -5.62 16.53 -2.54
CA TRP A 35 -4.72 15.64 -3.25
C TRP A 35 -4.30 16.23 -4.59
N ARG A 36 -3.09 15.89 -5.02
CA ARG A 36 -2.57 16.22 -6.35
C ARG A 36 -2.01 14.98 -7.01
N TRP A 37 -2.36 14.77 -8.27
CA TRP A 37 -1.68 13.80 -9.11
C TRP A 37 -0.33 14.37 -9.57
N ILE A 38 0.72 13.58 -9.37
CA ILE A 38 2.07 13.89 -9.87
C ILE A 38 2.56 12.72 -10.71
N GLU A 39 3.51 12.99 -11.60
CA GLU A 39 4.03 12.01 -12.55
C GLU A 39 5.55 11.90 -12.42
N GLU A 40 6.06 10.68 -12.55
CA GLU A 40 7.50 10.41 -12.61
C GLU A 40 7.75 9.24 -13.57
N ASN A 41 8.81 9.32 -14.36
CA ASN A 41 9.23 8.20 -15.19
C ASN A 41 9.89 7.15 -14.32
N ASP A 42 9.47 5.90 -14.47
CA ASP A 42 10.18 4.78 -13.88
C ASP A 42 11.47 4.46 -14.65
N THR A 43 12.22 3.47 -14.17
CA THR A 43 13.50 3.07 -14.80
C THR A 43 13.35 2.51 -16.21
N SER A 44 12.13 2.11 -16.61
CA SER A 44 11.82 1.68 -17.97
C SER A 44 11.33 2.83 -18.87
N GLY A 45 11.19 4.04 -18.31
CA GLY A 45 10.63 5.20 -19.00
C GLY A 45 9.09 5.24 -19.01
N GLU A 46 8.42 4.34 -18.28
CA GLU A 46 6.97 4.36 -18.12
C GLU A 46 6.57 5.49 -17.16
N VAL A 47 5.64 6.33 -17.57
CA VAL A 47 5.08 7.39 -16.71
C VAL A 47 4.21 6.75 -15.63
N ILE A 48 4.59 6.94 -14.36
CA ILE A 48 3.81 6.51 -13.21
C ILE A 48 3.11 7.71 -12.59
N GLU A 49 1.77 7.66 -12.57
CA GLU A 49 0.94 8.60 -11.82
C GLU A 49 0.89 8.21 -10.33
N MET A 50 1.19 9.18 -9.46
CA MET A 50 1.26 9.04 -8.01
C MET A 50 0.37 10.08 -7.34
N ALA A 51 -0.16 9.77 -6.16
CA ALA A 51 -1.03 10.67 -5.42
C ALA A 51 -0.25 11.36 -4.29
N GLU A 52 -0.11 12.67 -4.37
CA GLU A 52 0.47 13.51 -3.31
C GLU A 52 -0.65 14.09 -2.44
N LEU A 53 -0.56 13.84 -1.13
CA LEU A 53 -1.45 14.40 -0.13
C LEU A 53 -1.02 15.83 0.22
N LEU A 54 -1.85 16.82 -0.13
CA LEU A 54 -1.66 18.22 0.27
C LEU A 54 -2.17 18.46 1.69
N GLY A 55 -3.26 17.80 2.09
CA GLY A 55 -3.78 17.94 3.43
C GLY A 55 -5.16 17.33 3.66
N VAL A 56 -5.32 16.46 4.66
CA VAL A 56 -6.62 15.99 5.14
C VAL A 56 -6.63 15.80 6.66
N CYS A 57 -7.79 15.93 7.31
CA CYS A 57 -7.98 15.44 8.67
C CYS A 57 -8.35 13.95 8.69
N TRP A 58 -9.12 13.46 7.71
CA TRP A 58 -9.47 12.06 7.59
C TRP A 58 -8.78 11.43 6.39
N LEU A 59 -7.80 10.55 6.66
CA LEU A 59 -7.11 9.74 5.66
C LEU A 59 -7.73 8.34 5.57
N ASN A 60 -8.06 7.90 4.36
CA ASN A 60 -8.40 6.51 4.08
C ASN A 60 -7.96 6.14 2.67
N ILE A 61 -7.04 5.17 2.58
CA ILE A 61 -6.55 4.55 1.35
C ILE A 61 -6.85 3.06 1.44
N GLU A 62 -7.51 2.52 0.42
CA GLU A 62 -7.95 1.13 0.35
C GLU A 62 -7.55 0.50 -0.98
N GLY A 63 -7.05 -0.73 -0.91
CA GLY A 63 -6.82 -1.59 -2.07
C GLY A 63 -7.50 -2.94 -1.88
N LYS A 64 -7.79 -3.59 -3.01
CA LYS A 64 -8.45 -4.88 -3.08
C LYS A 64 -7.74 -5.79 -4.07
N ILE A 65 -7.63 -7.07 -3.74
CA ILE A 65 -7.08 -8.08 -4.63
C ILE A 65 -7.92 -9.36 -4.54
N ARG A 66 -8.23 -9.96 -5.69
CA ARG A 66 -8.88 -11.26 -5.71
C ARG A 66 -7.84 -12.33 -5.49
N THR A 67 -8.09 -13.24 -4.56
CA THR A 67 -7.11 -14.25 -4.19
C THR A 67 -6.91 -15.32 -5.26
N ILE A 68 -7.81 -15.41 -6.24
CA ILE A 68 -7.67 -16.29 -7.41
C ILE A 68 -6.45 -15.91 -8.27
N ASP A 69 -6.02 -14.65 -8.20
CA ASP A 69 -4.86 -14.15 -8.93
C ASP A 69 -3.55 -14.50 -8.18
N LEU A 70 -3.64 -14.89 -6.90
CA LEU A 70 -2.50 -15.21 -6.02
C LEU A 70 -2.14 -16.70 -6.09
N SER A 71 -0.87 -17.01 -5.82
CA SER A 71 -0.38 -18.39 -5.83
C SER A 71 -0.86 -19.17 -4.59
N PRO A 72 -1.43 -20.39 -4.75
CA PRO A 72 -1.86 -21.22 -3.63
C PRO A 72 -0.74 -21.53 -2.64
N GLY A 73 -1.10 -21.71 -1.35
CA GLY A 73 -0.17 -22.13 -0.29
C GLY A 73 0.96 -21.15 0.01
N THR A 74 0.95 -19.96 -0.59
CA THR A 74 2.02 -18.96 -0.50
C THR A 74 1.72 -17.97 0.61
N GLU A 75 2.74 -17.60 1.38
CA GLU A 75 2.67 -16.50 2.34
C GLU A 75 2.98 -15.18 1.61
N TYR A 76 2.05 -14.24 1.68
CA TYR A 76 2.14 -12.94 1.04
C TYR A 76 2.35 -11.85 2.09
N GLU A 77 3.10 -10.81 1.71
CA GLU A 77 3.07 -9.52 2.38
C GLU A 77 2.38 -8.49 1.48
N VAL A 78 1.71 -7.52 2.11
CA VAL A 78 1.16 -6.34 1.45
C VAL A 78 1.86 -5.10 1.98
N VAL A 79 2.38 -4.28 1.07
CA VAL A 79 3.04 -3.01 1.40
C VAL A 79 2.45 -1.87 0.58
N PHE A 80 2.37 -0.68 1.17
CA PHE A 80 2.23 0.56 0.41
C PHE A 80 3.62 1.15 0.16
N VAL A 81 3.91 1.51 -1.09
CA VAL A 81 5.15 2.21 -1.46
C VAL A 81 4.88 3.70 -1.41
N VAL A 82 5.49 4.36 -0.43
CA VAL A 82 5.25 5.77 -0.13
C VAL A 82 6.54 6.55 0.03
N LYS A 83 6.45 7.87 -0.10
CA LYS A 83 7.53 8.82 0.18
C LYS A 83 6.98 9.96 1.02
N MET A 84 7.73 10.38 2.04
CA MET A 84 7.36 11.53 2.87
C MET A 84 8.05 12.79 2.34
N ASN A 85 7.30 13.85 2.07
CA ASN A 85 7.80 15.17 1.71
C ASN A 85 7.97 16.02 2.99
N GLY A 86 9.15 16.61 3.19
CA GLY A 86 9.53 17.28 4.45
C GLY A 86 8.94 18.67 4.68
N TYR A 87 8.12 19.18 3.77
CA TYR A 87 7.66 20.57 3.77
C TYR A 87 6.21 20.75 4.28
N GLN A 88 5.53 19.70 4.75
CA GLN A 88 4.10 19.78 5.05
C GLN A 88 3.68 19.15 6.41
N LYS A 89 2.46 19.52 6.83
CA LYS A 89 1.82 19.30 8.15
C LYS A 89 2.27 18.03 8.90
N THR A 90 2.74 18.21 10.14
CA THR A 90 3.29 17.14 10.99
C THR A 90 2.26 16.06 11.29
N TRP A 91 2.61 14.81 11.00
CA TRP A 91 1.83 13.63 11.40
C TRP A 91 1.93 13.44 12.91
N LYS A 92 0.86 13.77 13.63
CA LYS A 92 0.79 13.60 15.10
C LYS A 92 0.44 12.17 15.51
N ASN A 93 -0.42 11.51 14.73
CA ASN A 93 -0.89 10.16 15.01
C ASN A 93 -0.29 9.16 14.03
N SER A 94 -0.13 7.93 14.50
CA SER A 94 0.20 6.79 13.65
C SER A 94 -0.98 6.41 12.75
N VAL A 95 -0.69 5.89 11.56
CA VAL A 95 -1.72 5.29 10.71
C VAL A 95 -2.09 3.91 11.23
N THR A 96 -3.37 3.57 11.11
CA THR A 96 -3.86 2.20 11.24
C THR A 96 -3.76 1.50 9.90
N LEU A 97 -3.08 0.37 9.89
CA LEU A 97 -2.90 -0.51 8.74
C LEU A 97 -3.71 -1.77 8.97
N MET A 98 -4.51 -2.18 7.98
CA MET A 98 -5.44 -3.29 8.14
C MET A 98 -5.42 -4.20 6.91
N ILE A 99 -5.46 -5.52 7.13
CA ILE A 99 -5.82 -6.52 6.11
C ILE A 99 -7.11 -7.20 6.58
N ILE A 100 -8.11 -7.25 5.72
CA ILE A 100 -9.38 -7.96 5.92
C ILE A 100 -9.37 -9.16 4.98
N LEU A 101 -9.38 -10.35 5.56
CA LEU A 101 -9.39 -11.61 4.83
C LEU A 101 -10.83 -12.04 4.48
N PRO A 102 -11.03 -12.87 3.45
CA PRO A 102 -12.35 -13.41 3.09
C PRO A 102 -13.06 -14.11 4.25
N SER A 103 -12.30 -14.73 5.15
CA SER A 103 -12.80 -15.37 6.37
C SER A 103 -13.33 -14.39 7.44
N SER A 104 -13.47 -13.09 7.11
CA SER A 104 -13.82 -11.99 8.02
C SER A 104 -12.83 -11.74 9.17
N LYS A 105 -11.71 -12.49 9.20
CA LYS A 105 -10.57 -12.18 10.07
C LYS A 105 -9.90 -10.90 9.60
N SER A 106 -9.59 -10.01 10.53
CA SER A 106 -8.81 -8.80 10.26
C SER A 106 -7.49 -8.82 11.01
N LEU A 107 -6.44 -8.36 10.35
CA LEU A 107 -5.11 -8.14 10.91
C LEU A 107 -4.90 -6.63 10.95
N THR A 108 -4.67 -6.08 12.13
CA THR A 108 -4.51 -4.63 12.31
C THR A 108 -3.18 -4.33 12.98
N ARG A 109 -2.47 -3.30 12.50
CA ARG A 109 -1.28 -2.75 13.16
C ARG A 109 -1.22 -1.24 13.03
N SER A 110 -0.34 -0.62 13.82
CA SER A 110 -0.09 0.82 13.79
C SER A 110 1.31 1.10 13.26
N GLU A 111 1.46 2.17 12.48
CA GLU A 111 2.75 2.64 11.95
C GLU A 111 2.88 4.15 12.09
N ASN A 112 4.00 4.60 12.66
CA ASN A 112 4.32 6.02 12.71
C ASN A 112 5.01 6.46 11.40
N LEU A 113 4.39 7.39 10.67
CA LEU A 113 4.94 7.93 9.43
C LEU A 113 5.80 9.18 9.62
N SER A 114 5.70 9.90 10.74
CA SER A 114 6.53 11.10 11.01
C SER A 114 8.00 10.76 11.25
N GLY A 115 8.31 9.57 11.77
CA GLY A 115 9.68 9.11 11.99
C GLY A 115 10.36 8.53 10.73
N LYS A 116 9.72 8.58 9.56
CA LYS A 116 10.25 7.99 8.32
C LYS A 116 11.17 8.95 7.58
N PRO A 117 12.16 8.43 6.82
CA PRO A 117 13.07 9.28 6.05
C PRO A 117 12.30 10.10 5.00
N VAL A 118 12.64 11.39 4.94
CA VAL A 118 12.08 12.33 3.97
C VAL A 118 12.74 12.13 2.61
N GLY A 119 11.96 12.19 1.54
CA GLY A 119 12.45 12.15 0.16
C GLY A 119 12.84 10.76 -0.37
N ILE A 120 12.73 9.72 0.46
CA ILE A 120 13.07 8.34 0.10
C ILE A 120 11.80 7.50 0.00
N TRP A 121 11.73 6.65 -1.04
CA TRP A 121 10.68 5.65 -1.18
C TRP A 121 10.86 4.53 -0.15
N ILE A 122 9.80 4.23 0.59
CA ILE A 122 9.78 3.20 1.62
C ILE A 122 8.59 2.27 1.46
N ASP A 123 8.78 1.02 1.88
CA ASP A 123 7.71 0.03 2.01
C ASP A 123 7.06 0.19 3.40
N VAL A 124 5.80 0.62 3.44
CA VAL A 124 4.98 0.58 4.65
C VAL A 124 4.19 -0.72 4.66
N LYS A 125 4.67 -1.69 5.46
CA LYS A 125 4.06 -3.02 5.56
C LYS A 125 2.71 -2.96 6.26
N VAL A 126 1.66 -3.33 5.52
CA VAL A 126 0.29 -3.44 6.03
C VAL A 126 0.15 -4.69 6.88
N GLY A 127 0.61 -5.83 6.37
CA GLY A 127 0.52 -7.11 7.05
C GLY A 127 0.88 -8.27 6.13
N GLU A 128 0.71 -9.47 6.67
CA GLU A 128 1.06 -10.73 6.02
C GLU A 128 -0.13 -11.69 6.11
N PHE A 129 -0.32 -12.54 5.11
CA PHE A 129 -1.34 -13.58 5.13
C PHE A 129 -0.92 -14.79 4.32
N ARG A 130 -1.45 -15.96 4.66
CA ARG A 130 -1.21 -17.20 3.93
C ARG A 130 -2.41 -17.55 3.06
N MET A 131 -2.14 -17.93 1.81
CA MET A 131 -3.15 -18.49 0.92
C MET A 131 -3.54 -19.90 1.38
N THR A 132 -4.77 -20.03 1.85
CA THR A 132 -5.43 -21.27 2.29
C THR A 132 -6.84 -21.36 1.69
N PRO A 133 -7.48 -22.54 1.66
CA PRO A 133 -8.87 -22.66 1.19
C PRO A 133 -9.86 -21.76 1.95
N GLU A 134 -9.60 -21.45 3.23
CA GLU A 134 -10.42 -20.53 4.04
C GLU A 134 -10.27 -19.06 3.64
N ASN A 135 -9.20 -18.71 2.92
CA ASN A 135 -8.89 -17.35 2.48
C ASN A 135 -9.14 -17.17 0.97
N VAL A 136 -10.08 -17.92 0.39
CA VAL A 136 -10.51 -17.74 -1.00
C VAL A 136 -11.59 -16.65 -1.08
N GLY A 137 -11.37 -15.63 -1.91
CA GLY A 137 -12.32 -14.54 -2.11
C GLY A 137 -11.63 -13.23 -2.50
N GLU A 138 -12.06 -12.13 -1.90
CA GLU A 138 -11.43 -10.81 -2.03
C GLU A 138 -10.75 -10.44 -0.72
N ILE A 139 -9.48 -10.05 -0.80
CA ILE A 139 -8.74 -9.43 0.30
C ILE A 139 -8.84 -7.93 0.15
N THR A 140 -9.19 -7.24 1.23
CA THR A 140 -9.13 -5.78 1.32
C THR A 140 -7.97 -5.38 2.23
N PHE A 141 -7.20 -4.36 1.85
CA PHE A 141 -6.14 -3.81 2.70
C PHE A 141 -6.22 -2.29 2.75
N LYS A 142 -5.89 -1.70 3.90
CA LYS A 142 -6.13 -0.27 4.17
C LYS A 142 -4.98 0.39 4.91
N MET A 143 -4.82 1.69 4.66
CA MET A 143 -4.06 2.62 5.49
C MET A 143 -4.97 3.81 5.81
N GLY A 144 -5.22 4.04 7.10
CA GLY A 144 -6.13 5.11 7.53
C GLY A 144 -5.71 5.80 8.82
N GLU A 145 -6.15 7.04 8.94
CA GLU A 145 -6.06 7.85 10.15
C GLU A 145 -7.30 8.75 10.18
N TYR A 146 -8.10 8.63 11.25
CA TYR A 146 -9.49 9.08 11.29
C TYR A 146 -9.73 10.20 12.31
N SER A 147 -8.67 10.85 12.80
CA SER A 147 -8.79 11.94 13.78
C SER A 147 -9.14 13.27 13.11
N SER A 148 -9.24 14.34 13.89
CA SER A 148 -9.35 15.71 13.39
C SER A 148 -8.00 16.35 13.05
N GLU A 149 -6.89 15.64 13.27
CA GLU A 149 -5.54 16.18 13.07
C GLU A 149 -5.19 16.24 11.59
N TRP A 150 -4.84 17.43 11.10
CA TRP A 150 -4.47 17.61 9.72
C TRP A 150 -3.08 17.03 9.44
N LYS A 151 -2.96 16.27 8.35
CA LYS A 151 -1.71 15.67 7.86
C LYS A 151 -1.55 15.86 6.37
N GLY A 152 -0.30 15.94 5.91
CA GLY A 152 0.06 16.17 4.50
C GLY A 152 1.43 15.60 4.17
N GLY A 153 1.87 15.79 2.92
CA GLY A 153 3.21 15.43 2.45
C GLY A 153 3.43 13.94 2.19
N LEU A 154 2.40 13.09 2.28
CA LEU A 154 2.50 11.69 1.85
C LEU A 154 2.38 11.62 0.33
N VAL A 155 3.35 11.00 -0.33
CA VAL A 155 3.25 10.61 -1.74
C VAL A 155 3.03 9.10 -1.81
N LEU A 156 1.93 8.69 -2.42
CA LEU A 156 1.58 7.29 -2.63
C LEU A 156 1.86 6.90 -4.08
N LYS A 157 2.75 5.91 -4.27
CA LYS A 157 3.06 5.36 -5.60
C LYS A 157 2.15 4.18 -5.95
N CYS A 158 2.15 3.17 -5.10
CA CYS A 158 1.40 1.94 -5.33
C CYS A 158 1.24 1.12 -4.05
N ALA A 159 0.45 0.05 -4.12
CA ALA A 159 0.53 -1.08 -3.23
C ALA A 159 1.18 -2.27 -3.95
N ILE A 160 1.98 -3.05 -3.23
CA ILE A 160 2.59 -4.28 -3.75
C ILE A 160 2.10 -5.46 -2.91
N ILE A 161 1.62 -6.49 -3.60
CA ILE A 161 1.28 -7.80 -3.04
C ILE A 161 2.31 -8.78 -3.59
N ARG A 162 3.19 -9.26 -2.72
CA ARG A 162 4.31 -10.13 -3.12
C ARG A 162 4.52 -11.27 -2.12
N PRO A 163 5.10 -12.39 -2.54
CA PRO A 163 5.52 -13.45 -1.62
C PRO A 163 6.44 -12.88 -0.56
N LYS A 164 6.19 -13.23 0.69
CA LYS A 164 7.10 -12.93 1.79
C LYS A 164 8.40 -13.68 1.54
N LYS A 165 9.52 -13.00 1.67
CA LYS A 165 10.83 -13.66 1.60
C LYS A 165 11.00 -14.52 2.84
N ASP A 166 11.28 -15.80 2.67
CA ASP A 166 11.72 -16.64 3.78
C ASP A 166 12.96 -16.00 4.41
N GLN A 167 12.89 -15.66 5.70
CA GLN A 167 14.11 -15.47 6.46
C GLN A 167 14.77 -16.85 6.51
N PRO A 168 16.03 -17.00 6.06
CA PRO A 168 16.72 -18.26 6.27
C PRO A 168 16.69 -18.52 7.79
N HIS A 169 16.03 -19.61 8.19
CA HIS A 169 16.16 -20.13 9.53
C HIS A 169 17.66 -20.32 9.74
N GLY A 170 18.26 -19.51 10.61
CA GLY A 170 19.66 -19.67 10.99
C GLY A 170 19.83 -21.11 11.45
N CYS A 171 20.73 -21.82 10.77
CA CYS A 171 21.26 -23.08 11.26
C CYS A 171 22.25 -22.81 12.38
#